data_AF-A0A0N0S1B9-F1
#
_entry.id   AF-A0A0N0S1B9-F1
#
_cell.length_a   1.000
_cell.length_b   1.000
_cell.length_c   1.000
_cell.angle_alpha   90.00
_cell.angle_beta   90.00
_cell.angle_gamma   90.00
#
_symmetry.space_group_name_H-M   'P 1'
#
loop_
_entity.id
_entity.type
_entity.pdbx_description
1 polymer ?
#
loop_
_entity_poly.entity_id
_entity_poly.type
_entity_poly.pdbx_seq_one_letter_code
_entity_poly.pdbx_strand_id
1 'polypeptide(L)' 'MMGWYGGAGWTAALAMAGFWLALAGVVWAVVRAAAPPDPGDDARRILDRRLASGEIDLETYRALRDELDARSPRRTRR' A
#
# COMPACT_ATOMS: atom_id res chain seq x y z
N MET A 1 -1.34 50.72 13.84
CA MET A 1 -1.72 50.18 12.51
C MET A 1 -1.09 48.80 12.34
N MET A 2 -1.65 47.74 12.93
CA MET A 2 -1.11 46.37 12.84
C MET A 2 -2.23 45.31 12.86
N GLY A 3 -3.29 45.52 12.08
CA GLY A 3 -4.42 44.57 11.97
C GLY A 3 -4.59 43.94 10.59
N TRP A 4 -3.97 44.50 9.54
CA TRP A 4 -4.25 44.12 8.16
C TRP A 4 -3.40 42.94 7.65
N TYR A 5 -2.19 42.75 8.19
CA TYR A 5 -1.29 41.66 7.78
C TYR A 5 -1.56 40.31 8.46
N GLY A 6 -2.38 40.30 9.53
CA GLY A 6 -2.73 39.07 10.25
C GLY A 6 -3.62 38.13 9.44
N GLY A 7 -4.60 38.67 8.72
CA GLY A 7 -5.50 37.88 7.87
C GLY A 7 -4.79 37.28 6.66
N ALA A 8 -4.01 38.08 5.94
CA ALA A 8 -3.28 37.64 4.75
C ALA A 8 -2.18 36.62 5.05
N GLY A 9 -1.49 36.75 6.20
CA GLY A 9 -0.46 35.80 6.63
C GLY A 9 -1.01 34.44 7.02
N TRP A 10 -2.15 34.41 7.74
CA TRP A 10 -2.80 33.15 8.12
C TRP A 10 -3.43 32.43 6.93
N THR A 11 -4.06 33.16 6.00
CA THR A 11 -4.56 32.54 4.76
C THR A 11 -3.43 31.99 3.90
N ALA A 12 -2.30 32.70 3.79
CA ALA A 12 -1.13 32.20 3.08
C ALA A 12 -0.50 30.98 3.77
N ALA A 13 -0.45 30.97 5.11
CA ALA A 13 0.04 29.83 5.87
C ALA A 13 -0.85 28.59 5.70
N LEU A 14 -2.18 28.77 5.71
CA LEU A 14 -3.13 27.68 5.47
C LEU A 14 -3.05 27.15 4.03
N ALA A 15 -2.94 28.05 3.05
CA ALA A 15 -2.76 27.66 1.65
C ALA A 15 -1.46 26.86 1.46
N MET A 16 -0.37 27.31 2.09
CA MET A 16 0.93 26.62 2.06
C MET A 16 0.85 25.24 2.75
N ALA A 17 0.23 25.15 3.93
CA ALA A 17 0.02 23.89 4.62
C ALA A 17 -0.86 22.93 3.79
N GLY A 18 -1.94 23.44 3.20
CA GLY A 18 -2.81 22.69 2.30
C GLY A 18 -2.06 22.17 1.06
N PHE A 19 -1.20 23.00 0.48
CA PHE A 19 -0.33 22.60 -0.63
C PHE A 19 0.60 21.44 -0.24
N TRP A 20 1.26 21.52 0.93
CA TRP A 20 2.12 20.43 1.40
C TRP A 20 1.35 19.15 1.69
N LEU A 21 0.15 19.24 2.29
CA LEU A 21 -0.72 18.08 2.53
C LEU A 21 -1.18 17.45 1.21
N ALA A 22 -1.56 18.27 0.23
CA ALA A 22 -1.93 17.79 -1.10
C ALA A 22 -0.75 17.10 -1.78
N LEU A 23 0.44 17.70 -1.75
CA LEU A 23 1.66 17.13 -2.31
C LEU A 23 2.01 15.81 -1.64
N ALA A 24 1.99 15.75 -0.31
CA ALA A 24 2.23 14.52 0.44
C ALA A 24 1.19 13.44 0.10
N GLY A 25 -0.08 13.81 -0.06
CA GLY A 25 -1.14 12.91 -0.48
C GLY A 25 -0.92 12.34 -1.88
N VAL A 26 -0.52 13.18 -2.84
CA VAL A 26 -0.19 12.75 -4.21
C VAL A 26 1.02 11.83 -4.21
N VAL A 27 2.10 12.20 -3.54
CA VAL A 27 3.31 11.36 -3.42
C VAL A 27 2.95 10.02 -2.78
N TRP A 28 2.17 10.02 -1.70
CA TRP A 28 1.70 8.81 -1.05
C TRP A 28 0.85 7.94 -1.98
N ALA A 29 -0.07 8.54 -2.75
CA ALA A 29 -0.90 7.83 -3.71
C ALA A 29 -0.06 7.20 -4.84
N VAL A 30 0.92 7.94 -5.37
CA VAL A 30 1.85 7.44 -6.40
C VAL A 30 2.68 6.28 -5.85
N VAL A 31 3.25 6.42 -4.65
CA VAL A 31 4.02 5.35 -4.00
C VAL A 31 3.12 4.14 -3.71
N ARG A 32 1.87 4.36 -3.28
CA ARG A 32 0.89 3.30 -3.00
C ARG A 32 0.42 2.56 -4.26
N ALA A 33 0.35 3.25 -5.39
CA ALA A 33 -0.04 2.69 -6.68
C ALA A 33 1.15 2.01 -7.40
N ALA A 34 2.35 2.55 -7.22
CA ALA A 34 3.60 1.97 -7.73
C ALA A 34 4.15 0.86 -6.83
N ALA A 35 3.67 0.76 -5.59
CA ALA A 35 3.97 -0.37 -4.72
C ALA A 35 3.49 -1.65 -5.42
N PRO A 36 4.38 -2.63 -5.63
CA PRO A 36 3.99 -3.93 -6.16
C PRO A 36 2.85 -4.52 -5.33
N PRO A 37 1.97 -5.34 -5.94
CA PRO A 37 1.09 -6.21 -5.17
C PRO A 37 1.94 -6.91 -4.11
N ASP A 38 1.39 -7.07 -2.90
CA ASP A 38 2.11 -7.71 -1.81
C ASP A 38 2.68 -9.05 -2.35
N PRO A 39 4.00 -9.30 -2.29
CA PRO A 39 4.60 -10.48 -2.92
C PRO A 39 3.93 -11.79 -2.49
N GLY A 40 3.32 -11.81 -1.31
CA GLY A 40 2.51 -12.93 -0.83
C GLY A 40 1.22 -13.17 -1.62
N ASP A 41 0.54 -12.12 -2.07
CA ASP A 41 -0.68 -12.23 -2.88
C ASP A 41 -0.38 -12.65 -4.32
N ASP A 42 0.75 -12.20 -4.88
CA ASP A 42 1.21 -12.68 -6.19
C ASP A 42 1.64 -14.15 -6.16
N ALA A 43 2.33 -14.58 -5.10
CA ALA A 43 2.71 -15.99 -4.92
C ALA A 43 1.47 -16.90 -4.83
N ARG A 44 0.43 -16.48 -4.09
CA ARG A 44 -0.87 -17.18 -4.01
C ARG A 44 -1.57 -17.26 -5.37
N ARG A 45 -1.63 -16.15 -6.12
CA ARG A 45 -2.22 -16.15 -7.48
C ARG A 45 -1.50 -17.09 -8.45
N ILE A 46 -0.18 -17.21 -8.34
CA ILE A 46 0.60 -18.11 -9.19
C ILE A 46 0.30 -19.58 -8.84
N LEU A 47 0.19 -19.92 -7.56
CA LEU A 47 -0.19 -21.26 -7.09
C LEU A 47 -1.59 -21.65 -7.56
N ASP A 48 -2.58 -20.77 -7.41
CA ASP A 48 -3.96 -21.04 -7.82
C ASP A 48 -4.06 -21.29 -9.33
N ARG A 49 -3.31 -20.51 -10.14
CA ARG A 49 -3.25 -20.72 -11.59
C ARG A 49 -2.69 -22.10 -11.95
N ARG A 50 -1.67 -22.57 -11.23
CA ARG A 50 -1.01 -23.85 -11.50
C ARG A 50 -1.83 -25.06 -11.02
N LEU A 51 -2.59 -24.91 -9.94
CA LEU A 51 -3.57 -25.91 -9.51
C LEU A 51 -4.69 -26.02 -10.55
N ALA A 52 -5.18 -24.88 -11.06
CA ALA A 52 -6.22 -24.86 -12.10
C ALA A 52 -5.73 -25.42 -13.45
N SER A 53 -4.45 -25.28 -13.79
CA SER A 53 -3.86 -25.92 -14.96
C SER A 53 -3.54 -27.41 -14.76
N GLY A 54 -3.64 -27.92 -13.53
CA GLY A 54 -3.28 -29.30 -13.19
C GLY A 54 -1.77 -29.57 -13.21
N GLU A 55 -0.94 -28.53 -13.28
CA GLU A 55 0.52 -28.65 -13.19
C GLU A 55 0.98 -29.07 -11.79
N ILE A 56 0.16 -28.81 -10.78
CA ILE A 56 0.45 -29.08 -9.38
C ILE A 56 -0.74 -29.81 -8.75
N ASP A 57 -0.44 -30.85 -7.98
CA ASP A 57 -1.45 -31.60 -7.21
C ASP A 57 -1.89 -30.85 -5.93
N LEU A 58 -3.07 -31.19 -5.44
CA LEU A 58 -3.69 -30.59 -4.26
C LEU A 58 -2.84 -30.75 -2.99
N GLU A 59 -2.10 -31.85 -2.85
CA GLU A 59 -1.20 -32.05 -1.71
C GLU A 59 0.01 -31.11 -1.76
N THR A 60 0.60 -30.96 -2.95
CA THR A 60 1.73 -30.04 -3.18
C THR A 60 1.29 -28.58 -3.00
N TYR A 61 0.08 -28.24 -3.44
CA TYR A 61 -0.51 -26.93 -3.23
C TYR A 61 -0.63 -26.58 -1.74
N ARG A 62 -1.14 -27.51 -0.92
CA ARG A 62 -1.29 -27.29 0.53
C ARG A 62 0.05 -27.08 1.23
N ALA A 63 1.04 -27.93 0.94
CA ALA A 63 2.37 -27.79 1.51
C ALA A 63 3.03 -26.44 1.18
N LEU A 64 2.90 -25.98 -0.07
CA LEU A 64 3.43 -24.68 -0.50
C LEU A 64 2.67 -23.49 0.12
N ARG A 65 1.35 -23.64 0.32
CA ARG A 65 0.50 -22.61 0.93
C ARG A 65 0.82 -22.43 2.41
N ASP A 66 0.98 -23.53 3.15
CA ASP A 66 1.33 -23.51 4.57
C ASP A 66 2.71 -22.87 4.79
N GLU A 67 3.66 -23.15 3.92
CA GLU A 67 5.00 -22.54 3.95
C GLU A 67 4.95 -21.02 3.67
N LEU A 68 4.11 -20.58 2.73
CA LEU A 68 3.92 -19.14 2.42
C LEU A 68 3.24 -18.38 3.57
N ASP A 69 2.27 -19.01 4.24
CA ASP A 69 1.59 -18.44 5.40
C ASP A 69 2.52 -18.41 6.62
N ALA A 70 3.39 -19.41 6.79
CA ALA A 70 4.44 -19.41 7.81
C ALA A 70 5.53 -18.33 7.57
N ARG A 71 5.90 -18.08 6.30
CA ARG A 71 6.84 -17.02 5.89
C ARG A 71 6.23 -15.63 5.82
N SER A 72 4.91 -15.51 5.91
CA SER A 72 4.20 -14.24 6.05
C SER A 72 3.76 -13.99 7.50
N PRO A 73 4.66 -14.03 8.51
CA PRO A 73 4.26 -13.74 9.87
C PRO A 73 3.90 -12.26 9.95
N ARG A 74 2.59 -11.98 9.95
CA ARG A 74 1.99 -10.82 10.60
C ARG A 74 2.52 -9.45 10.12
N ARG A 75 1.97 -8.97 8.99
CA ARG A 75 1.62 -7.54 8.86
C ARG A 75 0.20 -7.29 9.37
N THR A 76 -0.16 -7.89 10.51
CA THR A 76 -1.30 -7.44 11.32
C THR A 76 -0.88 -6.13 11.98
N ARG A 77 -0.98 -5.03 11.23
CA ARG A 77 -0.81 -3.67 11.72
C ARG A 77 -2.04 -3.37 12.59
N ARG A 78 -1.85 -3.41 13.90
CA ARG A 78 -2.79 -2.89 14.90
C ARG A 78 -2.84 -1.36 14.82
#